data_AF-A0A1I1S7B1-F1
#
_entry.id   AF-A0A1I1S7B1-F1
#
_cell.length_a   1.000
_cell.length_b   1.000
_cell.length_c   1.000
_cell.angle_alpha   90.00
_cell.angle_beta   90.00
_cell.angle_gamma   90.00
#
_symmetry.space_group_name_H-M   'P 1'
#
loop_
_entity.id
_entity.type
_entity.pdbx_description
1 polymer ?
#
loop_
_entity_poly.entity_id
_entity_poly.type
_entity_poly.pdbx_seq_one_letter_code
_entity_poly.pdbx_strand_id
1 'polypeptide(L)'
;MRLTCADCGAPFVQLRGRPAKRCPRHRRARYGAEHRRLVAETREAAYGTPCVRCGGIMLLGDQLDLDHDDDGDGYLGWAHASCNRSAGATKGNRARAAAYQAARWLSVARPGREVVRPLGLDSSAWSDADLLKRPPIPDDLLGPERRGYLVWSEAMGCWSVCSRIW
;
A
#
# COMPACT_ATOMS: atom_id res chain seq x y z
N MET A 1 8.30 7.49 16.12
CA MET A 1 7.43 8.68 16.24
C MET A 1 6.48 8.40 17.38
N ARG A 2 6.31 9.34 18.32
CA ARG A 2 5.32 9.21 19.41
C ARG A 2 3.98 9.65 18.84
N LEU A 3 2.98 8.77 18.90
CA LEU A 3 1.64 9.00 18.38
C LEU A 3 0.65 9.04 19.54
N THR A 4 -0.46 9.73 19.35
CA THR A 4 -1.55 9.80 20.31
C THR A 4 -2.72 8.99 19.78
N CYS A 5 -3.31 8.14 20.62
CA CYS A 5 -4.50 7.39 20.24
C CYS A 5 -5.69 8.34 20.06
N ALA A 6 -6.38 8.26 18.91
CA ALA A 6 -7.59 9.06 18.66
C ALA A 6 -8.75 8.70 19.63
N ASP A 7 -8.83 7.45 20.06
CA ASP A 7 -9.95 6.98 20.89
C ASP A 7 -9.76 7.34 22.38
N CYS A 8 -8.53 7.40 22.90
CA CYS A 8 -8.29 7.56 24.34
C CYS A 8 -7.19 8.54 24.75
N GLY A 9 -6.57 9.24 23.79
CA GLY A 9 -5.52 10.22 24.09
C GLY A 9 -4.19 9.64 24.60
N ALA A 10 -4.07 8.32 24.77
CA ALA A 10 -2.85 7.73 25.32
C ALA A 10 -1.69 7.79 24.32
N PRO A 11 -0.47 8.18 24.75
CA PRO A 11 0.69 8.14 23.90
C PRO A 11 1.13 6.70 23.65
N PHE A 12 1.52 6.38 22.42
CA PHE A 12 2.12 5.10 22.06
C PHE A 12 3.29 5.30 21.09
N VAL A 13 4.23 4.36 21.10
CA VAL A 13 5.40 4.39 20.21
C VAL A 13 5.15 3.50 19.01
N GLN A 14 5.29 4.07 17.81
CA GLN A 14 5.28 3.30 16.58
C GLN A 14 6.68 3.24 15.98
N LEU A 15 7.15 2.02 15.76
CA LEU A 15 8.36 1.74 15.00
C LEU A 15 8.17 2.23 13.56
N ARG A 16 9.21 2.88 12.98
CA ARG A 16 9.17 3.38 11.61
C ARG A 16 8.81 2.25 10.62
N GLY A 17 7.99 2.54 9.62
CA GLY A 17 7.65 1.62 8.52
C GLY A 17 6.47 0.69 8.75
N ARG A 18 5.78 0.73 9.91
CA ARG A 18 4.49 0.05 10.09
C ARG A 18 3.35 1.05 9.86
N PRO A 19 2.21 0.66 9.26
CA PRO A 19 1.02 1.53 9.20
C PRO A 19 0.47 1.78 10.60
N ALA A 20 -0.09 2.97 10.86
CA ALA A 20 -0.62 3.36 12.16
C ALA A 20 -1.83 2.52 12.53
N LYS A 21 -1.59 1.47 13.31
CA LYS A 21 -2.65 0.67 13.92
C LYS A 21 -2.81 1.21 15.33
N ARG A 22 -4.06 1.56 15.67
CA ARG A 22 -4.57 2.05 16.96
C ARG A 22 -3.76 1.54 18.17
N CYS A 23 -3.74 2.29 19.27
CA CYS A 23 -2.95 1.91 20.43
C CYS A 23 -3.32 0.49 20.91
N PRO A 24 -2.39 -0.23 21.58
CA PRO A 24 -2.60 -1.63 21.97
C PRO A 24 -3.90 -1.89 22.75
N ARG A 25 -4.36 -0.91 23.55
CA ARG A 25 -5.63 -0.98 24.30
C ARG A 25 -6.89 -0.92 23.43
N HIS A 26 -6.88 -0.13 22.35
CA HIS A 26 -8.03 0.07 21.45
C HIS A 26 -7.92 -0.72 20.15
N ARG A 27 -6.87 -1.54 20.02
CA ARG A 27 -6.79 -2.52 18.95
C ARG A 27 -7.82 -3.61 19.22
N ARG A 28 -8.95 -3.56 18.51
CA ARG A 28 -9.92 -4.67 18.50
C ARG A 28 -9.19 -5.95 18.11
N ALA A 29 -9.39 -7.01 18.90
CA ALA A 29 -8.94 -8.34 18.51
C ALA A 29 -9.68 -8.70 17.23
N ARG A 30 -8.95 -8.98 16.15
CA ARG A 30 -9.57 -9.36 14.86
C ARG A 30 -10.34 -10.68 14.95
N TYR A 31 -9.97 -11.55 15.89
CA TYR A 31 -10.59 -12.86 16.07
C TYR A 31 -11.16 -12.95 17.49
N GLY A 32 -12.48 -12.81 17.59
CA GLY A 32 -13.21 -12.93 18.84
C GLY A 32 -13.40 -14.37 19.30
N ALA A 33 -14.02 -14.56 20.46
CA ALA A 33 -14.38 -15.88 20.96
C ALA A 33 -15.35 -16.61 20.00
N GLU A 34 -16.27 -15.87 19.39
CA GLU A 34 -17.21 -16.36 18.39
C GLU A 34 -16.51 -16.96 17.18
N HIS A 35 -15.50 -16.28 16.63
CA HIS A 35 -14.70 -16.80 15.52
C HIS A 35 -14.07 -18.16 15.84
N ARG A 36 -13.45 -18.28 17.03
CA ARG A 36 -12.82 -19.53 17.47
C ARG A 36 -13.84 -20.65 17.64
N ARG A 37 -15.02 -20.32 18.16
CA ARG A 37 -16.13 -21.26 18.30
C ARG A 37 -16.61 -21.76 16.94
N LEU A 38 -16.86 -20.85 16.01
CA LEU A 38 -17.30 -21.18 14.66
C LEU A 38 -16.29 -22.06 13.91
N VAL A 39 -14.99 -21.74 14.02
CA VAL A 39 -13.90 -22.56 13.50
C VAL A 39 -13.95 -23.97 14.09
N ALA A 40 -14.07 -24.11 15.41
CA ALA A 40 -14.11 -25.41 16.07
C ALA A 40 -15.35 -26.24 15.66
N GLU A 41 -16.51 -25.61 15.53
CA GLU A 41 -17.77 -26.28 15.21
C GLU A 41 -17.88 -26.69 13.73
N THR A 42 -17.32 -25.90 12.81
CA THR A 42 -17.59 -26.06 11.37
C THR A 42 -16.42 -26.59 10.56
N ARG A 43 -15.22 -26.73 11.16
CA ARG A 43 -14.01 -27.17 10.43
C ARG A 43 -14.13 -28.56 9.82
N GLU A 44 -14.62 -29.53 10.59
CA GLU A 44 -14.72 -30.91 10.11
C GLU A 44 -15.67 -31.04 8.92
N ALA A 45 -16.76 -30.24 8.91
CA ALA A 45 -17.72 -30.21 7.81
C ALA A 45 -17.18 -29.50 6.55
N ALA A 46 -16.05 -28.79 6.64
CA ALA A 46 -15.45 -28.10 5.50
C ALA A 46 -14.73 -29.07 4.56
N TYR A 47 -14.24 -30.21 5.06
CA TYR A 47 -13.56 -31.20 4.24
C TYR A 47 -14.50 -31.78 3.18
N GLY A 48 -13.99 -31.91 1.95
CA GLY A 48 -14.76 -32.30 0.77
C GLY A 48 -15.47 -31.14 0.07
N THR A 49 -15.46 -29.93 0.63
CA THR A 49 -16.03 -28.73 -0.02
C THR A 49 -14.97 -27.94 -0.79
N PRO A 50 -15.35 -27.18 -1.85
CA PRO A 50 -14.43 -26.32 -2.57
C PRO A 50 -13.93 -25.13 -1.73
N CYS A 51 -12.64 -24.85 -1.79
CA CYS A 51 -12.03 -23.66 -1.23
C CYS A 51 -12.59 -22.39 -1.89
N VAL A 52 -13.05 -21.43 -1.09
CA VAL A 52 -13.67 -20.18 -1.61
C VAL A 52 -12.71 -19.27 -2.39
N ARG A 53 -11.39 -19.52 -2.30
CA ARG A 53 -10.37 -18.74 -3.02
C ARG A 53 -9.92 -19.39 -4.32
N CYS A 54 -9.57 -20.66 -4.30
CA CYS A 54 -9.00 -21.35 -5.46
C CYS A 54 -9.94 -22.34 -6.14
N GLY A 55 -11.10 -22.64 -5.55
CA GLY A 55 -12.06 -23.63 -6.05
C GLY A 55 -11.64 -25.09 -5.90
N GLY A 56 -10.40 -25.38 -5.46
CA GLY A 56 -9.93 -26.73 -5.22
C GLY A 56 -10.62 -27.37 -4.00
N ILE A 57 -10.85 -28.69 -4.05
CA ILE A 57 -11.45 -29.45 -2.94
C ILE A 57 -10.49 -29.45 -1.75
N MET A 58 -11.02 -29.13 -0.57
CA MET A 58 -10.28 -29.20 0.69
C MET A 58 -10.27 -30.64 1.21
N LEU A 59 -9.09 -31.22 1.41
CA LEU A 59 -8.93 -32.61 1.82
C LEU A 59 -8.67 -32.74 3.32
N LEU A 60 -9.01 -33.90 3.88
CA LEU A 60 -8.72 -34.21 5.27
C LEU A 60 -7.20 -34.12 5.51
N GLY A 61 -6.80 -33.38 6.54
CA GLY A 61 -5.39 -33.09 6.85
C GLY A 61 -4.90 -31.74 6.31
N ASP A 62 -5.63 -31.10 5.40
CA ASP A 62 -5.31 -29.74 4.98
C ASP A 62 -5.45 -28.76 6.15
N GLN A 63 -4.56 -27.77 6.16
CA GLN A 63 -4.70 -26.61 7.02
C GLN A 63 -5.75 -25.68 6.43
N LEU A 64 -6.87 -25.54 7.11
CA LEU A 64 -7.98 -24.69 6.70
C LEU A 64 -8.09 -23.50 7.64
N ASP A 65 -8.34 -22.34 7.06
CA ASP A 65 -8.66 -21.11 7.77
C ASP A 65 -10.08 -20.69 7.36
N LEU A 66 -10.90 -20.22 8.32
CA LEU A 66 -12.18 -19.62 8.02
C LEU A 66 -11.95 -18.19 7.51
N ASP A 67 -12.15 -18.02 6.20
CA ASP A 67 -11.84 -16.79 5.49
C ASP A 67 -12.87 -15.71 5.76
N HIS A 68 -12.40 -14.47 5.80
CA HIS A 68 -13.21 -13.31 6.15
C HIS A 68 -13.10 -12.22 5.09
N ASP A 69 -14.09 -11.35 5.05
CA ASP A 69 -14.07 -10.18 4.17
C ASP A 69 -13.01 -9.15 4.60
N ASP A 70 -12.84 -8.12 3.79
CA ASP A 70 -11.75 -7.18 4.00
C ASP A 70 -11.88 -6.31 5.26
N ASP A 71 -13.12 -6.16 5.74
CA ASP A 71 -13.49 -5.39 6.92
C ASP A 71 -13.44 -6.25 8.20
N GLY A 72 -13.51 -7.57 8.04
CA GLY A 72 -13.52 -8.55 9.12
C GLY A 72 -14.91 -8.74 9.76
N ASP A 73 -15.96 -8.29 9.07
CA ASP A 73 -17.33 -8.28 9.57
C ASP A 73 -18.15 -9.47 9.01
N GLY A 74 -17.67 -10.13 7.96
CA GLY A 74 -18.31 -11.29 7.34
C GLY A 74 -17.36 -12.46 7.06
N TYR A 75 -17.93 -13.66 6.97
CA TYR A 75 -17.21 -14.87 6.54
C TYR A 75 -17.50 -15.17 5.08
N LEU A 76 -16.44 -15.35 4.30
CA LEU A 76 -16.54 -15.75 2.90
C LEU A 76 -16.71 -17.28 2.76
N GLY A 77 -16.23 -18.02 3.77
CA GLY A 77 -16.28 -19.48 3.83
C GLY A 77 -14.91 -20.07 4.12
N TRP A 78 -14.79 -21.38 3.99
CA TRP A 78 -13.54 -22.10 4.28
C TRP A 78 -12.56 -22.01 3.12
N ALA A 79 -11.29 -21.80 3.44
CA ALA A 79 -10.20 -21.75 2.47
C ALA A 79 -8.96 -22.49 2.98
N HIS A 80 -8.12 -22.95 2.05
CA HIS A 80 -6.77 -23.36 2.41
C HIS A 80 -6.03 -22.21 3.11
N ALA A 81 -5.32 -22.53 4.19
CA ALA A 81 -4.54 -21.56 4.95
C ALA A 81 -3.52 -20.82 4.07
N SER A 82 -2.91 -21.53 3.10
CA SER A 82 -2.00 -20.93 2.12
C SER A 82 -2.71 -19.89 1.23
N CYS A 83 -3.89 -20.21 0.70
CA CYS A 83 -4.69 -19.30 -0.13
C CYS A 83 -5.12 -18.06 0.67
N ASN A 84 -5.65 -18.24 1.88
CA ASN A 84 -6.08 -17.14 2.73
C ASN A 84 -4.90 -16.20 3.08
N ARG A 85 -3.77 -16.77 3.53
CA ARG A 85 -2.57 -15.98 3.85
C ARG A 85 -2.00 -15.24 2.64
N SER A 86 -2.02 -15.86 1.46
CA SER A 86 -1.59 -15.23 0.20
C SER A 86 -2.47 -14.04 -0.17
N ALA A 87 -3.79 -14.18 -0.03
CA ALA A 87 -4.73 -13.08 -0.24
C ALA A 87 -4.46 -11.92 0.73
N GLY A 88 -4.30 -12.21 2.02
CA GLY A 88 -3.96 -11.23 3.04
C GLY A 88 -2.61 -10.54 2.80
N ALA A 89 -1.61 -11.28 2.33
CA ALA A 89 -0.30 -10.73 1.97
C ALA A 89 -0.37 -9.79 0.78
N THR A 90 -1.09 -10.19 -0.28
CA THR A 90 -1.33 -9.39 -1.49
C THR A 90 -2.00 -8.06 -1.14
N LYS A 91 -3.07 -8.10 -0.34
CA LYS A 91 -3.74 -6.89 0.15
C LYS A 91 -2.80 -6.02 0.97
N GLY A 92 -2.07 -6.61 1.92
CA GLY A 92 -1.12 -5.89 2.74
C GLY A 92 -0.02 -5.21 1.92
N ASN A 93 0.47 -5.86 0.89
CA ASN A 93 1.48 -5.30 -0.02
C ASN A 93 0.92 -4.14 -0.85
N ARG A 94 -0.31 -4.27 -1.37
CA ARG A 94 -0.99 -3.17 -2.07
C ARG A 94 -1.17 -1.94 -1.18
N ALA A 95 -1.62 -2.14 0.08
CA ALA A 95 -1.77 -1.04 1.04
C ALA A 95 -0.43 -0.35 1.36
N ARG A 96 0.65 -1.12 1.51
CA ARG A 96 2.01 -0.56 1.71
C ARG A 96 2.48 0.22 0.48
N ALA A 97 2.28 -0.31 -0.72
CA ALA A 97 2.65 0.36 -1.95
C ALA A 97 1.92 1.71 -2.10
N ALA A 98 0.61 1.74 -1.84
CA ALA A 98 -0.16 2.97 -1.85
C ALA A 98 0.35 4.00 -0.82
N ALA A 99 0.68 3.56 0.40
CA ALA A 99 1.24 4.43 1.43
C ALA A 99 2.63 4.98 1.03
N TYR A 100 3.49 4.16 0.41
CA TYR A 100 4.78 4.62 -0.10
C TYR A 100 4.63 5.63 -1.23
N GLN A 101 3.70 5.41 -2.16
CA GLN A 101 3.41 6.37 -3.23
C GLN A 101 2.91 7.69 -2.65
N ALA A 102 1.96 7.67 -1.71
CA ALA A 102 1.47 8.87 -1.03
C ALA A 102 2.59 9.64 -0.30
N ALA A 103 3.46 8.92 0.42
CA ALA A 103 4.61 9.53 1.10
C ALA A 103 5.63 10.13 0.11
N ARG A 104 5.86 9.46 -1.03
CA ARG A 104 6.72 9.96 -2.11
C ARG A 104 6.16 11.28 -2.66
N TRP A 105 4.87 11.36 -2.96
CA TRP A 105 4.23 12.60 -3.42
C TRP A 105 4.38 13.75 -2.41
N LEU A 106 4.15 13.50 -1.13
CA LEU A 106 4.34 14.49 -0.07
C LEU A 106 5.81 14.96 0.07
N SER A 107 6.78 14.09 -0.24
CA SER A 107 8.20 14.45 -0.20
C SER A 107 8.65 15.32 -1.38
N VAL A 108 7.94 15.25 -2.51
CA VAL A 108 8.14 16.10 -3.70
C VAL A 108 7.47 17.46 -3.49
N ALA A 109 6.31 17.51 -2.82
CA ALA A 109 5.55 18.74 -2.58
C ALA A 109 6.07 19.62 -1.41
N ARG A 110 7.33 19.46 -0.97
CA ARG A 110 7.88 20.27 0.13
C ARG A 110 8.15 21.71 -0.35
N PRO A 111 7.61 22.76 0.30
CA PRO A 111 7.93 24.13 -0.04
C PRO A 111 9.44 24.38 0.07
N GLY A 112 10.04 24.94 -0.97
CA GLY A 112 11.48 25.18 -1.08
C GLY A 112 12.30 24.03 -1.68
N ARG A 113 11.68 22.92 -2.10
CA ARG A 113 12.36 21.89 -2.91
C ARG A 113 11.85 21.99 -4.33
N GLU A 114 12.70 22.49 -5.23
CA GLU A 114 12.38 22.63 -6.65
C GLU A 114 11.96 21.27 -7.23
N VAL A 115 10.75 21.21 -7.80
CA VAL A 115 10.26 20.03 -8.52
C VAL A 115 11.03 19.98 -9.83
N VAL A 116 12.08 19.16 -9.88
CA VAL A 116 12.82 18.92 -11.12
C VAL A 116 11.84 18.32 -12.15
N ARG A 117 11.41 19.14 -13.12
CA ARG A 117 10.56 18.70 -14.24
C ARG A 117 11.38 17.72 -15.10
N PRO A 118 10.85 16.55 -15.47
CA PRO A 118 11.48 15.70 -16.47
C PRO A 118 11.64 16.49 -17.78
N LEU A 119 12.85 16.52 -18.33
CA LEU A 119 13.12 17.14 -19.63
C LEU A 119 12.35 16.40 -20.73
N GLY A 120 11.48 17.11 -21.45
CA GLY A 120 10.84 16.58 -22.66
C GLY A 120 9.32 16.77 -22.79
N LEU A 121 8.66 17.46 -21.87
CA LEU A 121 7.25 17.84 -22.00
C LEU A 121 7.16 19.35 -22.20
N ASP A 122 6.73 19.75 -23.40
CA ASP A 122 6.52 21.13 -23.79
C ASP A 122 5.45 21.80 -22.91
N SER A 123 5.76 23.02 -22.47
CA SER A 123 4.90 23.80 -21.57
C SER A 123 3.66 24.38 -22.24
N SER A 124 3.54 24.25 -23.56
CA SER A 124 2.45 24.83 -24.37
C SER A 124 1.15 24.02 -24.38
N ALA A 125 1.17 22.79 -23.86
CA ALA A 125 0.02 21.89 -23.97
C ALA A 125 -0.87 21.82 -22.71
N TRP A 126 -0.59 22.57 -21.64
CA TRP A 126 -1.25 22.36 -20.34
C TRP A 126 -1.62 23.68 -19.65
N SER A 127 -2.88 23.78 -19.23
CA SER A 127 -3.37 24.88 -18.41
C SER A 127 -3.13 24.57 -16.92
N ASP A 128 -3.04 25.59 -16.06
CA ASP A 128 -2.87 25.40 -14.60
C ASP A 128 -3.97 24.53 -13.97
N ALA A 129 -5.14 24.41 -14.62
CA ALA A 129 -6.23 23.55 -14.20
C ALA A 129 -5.94 22.04 -14.37
N ASP A 130 -5.00 21.67 -15.25
CA ASP A 130 -4.66 20.26 -15.53
C ASP A 130 -3.72 19.64 -14.49
N LEU A 131 -3.04 20.46 -13.69
CA LEU A 131 -2.10 20.01 -12.64
C LEU A 131 -2.81 19.44 -11.40
N LEU A 132 -4.08 19.76 -11.19
CA LEU A 132 -4.88 19.30 -10.04
C LEU A 132 -5.63 17.99 -10.31
N LYS A 133 -5.60 17.48 -11.54
CA LYS A 133 -6.36 16.28 -11.94
C LYS A 133 -5.49 15.34 -12.77
N ARG A 134 -4.53 14.61 -12.18
CA ARG A 134 -3.93 13.46 -12.88
C ARG A 134 -3.83 12.18 -12.04
N PRO A 135 -4.30 11.03 -12.61
CA PRO A 135 -3.94 9.69 -12.13
C PRO A 135 -2.46 9.39 -12.41
N PRO A 136 -1.85 8.37 -11.77
CA PRO A 136 -0.45 8.04 -11.97
C PRO A 136 -0.12 7.75 -13.45
N ILE A 137 1.05 8.22 -13.90
CA ILE A 137 1.62 7.89 -15.20
C ILE A 137 1.92 6.38 -15.22
N PRO A 138 1.47 5.62 -16.21
CA PRO A 138 1.77 4.20 -16.29
C PRO A 138 3.26 3.98 -16.64
N ASP A 139 3.83 2.92 -16.06
CA ASP A 139 5.29 2.65 -16.03
C ASP A 139 5.89 2.37 -17.42
N ASP A 140 5.06 2.13 -18.44
CA ASP A 140 5.43 1.84 -19.82
C ASP A 140 5.92 3.07 -20.63
N LEU A 141 5.74 4.29 -20.09
CA LEU A 141 6.17 5.53 -20.76
C LEU A 141 7.53 6.07 -20.27
N LEU A 142 8.20 5.42 -19.33
CA LEU A 142 9.54 5.81 -18.87
C LEU A 142 10.64 4.95 -19.53
N GLY A 143 11.04 5.36 -20.74
CA GLY A 143 12.15 4.72 -21.45
C GLY A 143 13.52 4.89 -20.76
N PRO A 144 14.49 3.98 -21.03
CA PRO A 144 15.73 3.86 -20.23
C PRO A 144 16.80 4.96 -20.42
N GLU A 145 16.67 5.88 -21.37
CA GLU A 145 17.86 6.56 -21.94
C GLU A 145 18.07 8.05 -21.61
N ARG A 146 17.34 8.69 -20.69
CA ARG A 146 17.57 10.13 -20.44
C ARG A 146 17.62 10.50 -18.96
N ARG A 147 18.81 10.38 -18.37
CA ARG A 147 19.17 11.04 -17.09
C ARG A 147 20.18 12.17 -17.35
N GLY A 148 19.70 13.29 -17.87
CA GLY A 148 20.38 14.57 -17.77
C GLY A 148 19.60 15.48 -16.80
N TYR A 149 20.30 16.27 -15.99
CA TYR A 149 19.71 17.31 -15.15
C TYR A 149 20.37 18.65 -15.47
N LEU A 150 19.57 19.71 -15.58
CA LEU A 150 20.05 21.08 -15.73
C LEU A 150 20.29 21.68 -14.35
N VAL A 151 21.29 22.55 -14.24
CA VAL A 151 21.55 23.34 -13.02
C VAL A 151 21.42 24.81 -13.40
N TRP A 152 20.65 25.56 -12.63
CA TRP A 152 20.53 27.02 -12.77
C TRP A 152 21.80 27.69 -12.24
N SER A 153 22.42 28.53 -13.06
CA SER A 153 23.56 29.35 -12.65
C SER A 153 23.11 30.78 -12.38
N GLU A 154 23.12 31.19 -11.10
CA GLU A 154 22.81 32.57 -10.72
C GLU A 154 23.78 33.58 -11.37
N ALA A 155 25.01 33.17 -11.65
CA ALA A 155 26.01 34.02 -12.29
C ALA A 155 25.72 34.31 -13.77
N MET A 156 24.94 33.47 -14.45
CA MET A 156 24.70 33.57 -15.90
C MET A 156 23.23 33.84 -16.26
N GLY A 157 22.31 33.78 -15.29
CA GLY A 157 20.88 34.01 -15.53
C GLY A 157 20.26 33.05 -16.55
N CYS A 158 20.86 31.87 -16.76
CA CYS A 158 20.41 30.87 -17.73
C CYS A 158 20.64 29.43 -17.25
N TRP A 159 19.93 28.49 -17.88
CA TRP A 159 20.06 27.07 -17.62
C TRP A 159 21.19 26.46 -18.46
N SER A 160 22.14 25.78 -17.80
CA SER A 160 23.26 25.10 -18.47
C SER A 160 23.15 23.59 -18.33
N VAL A 161 23.49 22.87 -19.39
CA VAL A 161 23.58 21.40 -19.41
C VAL A 161 24.91 21.00 -18.77
N CYS A 162 24.86 20.38 -17.59
CA CYS A 162 26.03 19.72 -17.00
C CYS A 162 25.97 18.22 -17.31
N SER A 163 26.75 17.77 -18.28
CA SER A 163 27.08 16.36 -18.45
C SER A 163 28.13 15.96 -17.43
N ARG A 164 27.88 14.88 -16.66
CA ARG A 164 28.95 14.19 -15.93
C ARG A 164 29.90 13.59 -16.97
N ILE A 165 31.10 14.14 -17.07
CA ILE A 165 32.24 13.43 -17.66
C ILE A 165 32.81 12.59 -16.51
N TRP A 166 32.88 11.27 -16.72
CA TRP A 166 33.57 10.35 -15.81
C TRP A 166 35.09 10.51 -15.95
#